data_AF-A0A7X7AWX9-F1
#
_entry.id   AF-A0A7X7AWX9-F1
#
_cell.length_a   1.000
_cell.length_b   1.000
_cell.length_c   1.000
_cell.angle_alpha   90.00
_cell.angle_beta   90.00
_cell.angle_gamma   90.00
#
_symmetry.space_group_name_H-M   'P 1'
#
loop_
_entity.id
_entity.type
_entity.pdbx_description
1 polymer ?
#
loop_
_entity_poly.entity_id
_entity_poly.type
_entity_poly.pdbx_seq_one_letter_code
_entity_poly.pdbx_strand_id
1 'polypeptide(L)'
;MKILVTGAEPPLPDILARLRAAQHDVRHVAELPRSAAELPALVEGCQAVVHGGAYRPGLGDQEALDLAGRRTNDLYLAAQAAGVERVVYLSTLELLRHYPERYRLGEQWQTHPPADLRPLCLYLGELVTYEFAHAHAFDATSLRLGTVIREEDATAPEPDPSWVDPRDVAQAVEAALTSKRRRWGNYRVLHIAADFPNPRFSIELARRFLDYEPQHRFGWPADQPLPVRADRAPTPWPQPTFQPKERMKVLLLGAAGPVAAWAIRSLEPYHTLRLTDIKPMDTPHESRVVDITDPAQVEAAAEGMDVIVNLTVIRDDPVLAFDVNTRGAYNMMRAALRHGIGRVVQTGPTLSFAHRHDFGITEEFPLHSGNQLYAISKYLGQEICRAYAWQYGIEVPCLLYCTFHEPEEAIGFDWSGFIVSWRDSGESIRRAVEVERLPLS
;
A
#
# COMPACT_ATOMS: atom_id res chain seq x y z
N MET A 1 -3.58 30.01 6.81
CA MET A 1 -2.40 29.14 6.61
C MET A 1 -2.06 29.08 5.14
N LYS A 2 -0.78 28.90 4.77
CA LYS A 2 -0.38 28.55 3.40
C LYS A 2 -0.46 27.04 3.19
N ILE A 3 -1.24 26.60 2.20
CA ILE A 3 -1.61 25.20 1.99
C ILE A 3 -1.30 24.79 0.55
N LEU A 4 -0.58 23.69 0.37
CA LEU A 4 -0.51 23.00 -0.92
C LEU A 4 -1.67 22.00 -1.02
N VAL A 5 -2.44 22.04 -2.09
CA VAL A 5 -3.51 21.08 -2.40
C VAL A 5 -3.15 20.36 -3.70
N THR A 6 -3.17 19.03 -3.69
CA THR A 6 -2.83 18.22 -4.88
C THR A 6 -4.01 17.38 -5.35
N GLY A 7 -4.13 17.16 -6.66
CA GLY A 7 -5.17 16.34 -7.29
C GLY A 7 -6.14 17.17 -8.13
N ALA A 8 -6.94 16.51 -8.96
CA ALA A 8 -7.81 17.18 -9.93
C ALA A 8 -9.30 16.80 -9.82
N GLU A 9 -9.61 15.62 -9.29
CA GLU A 9 -10.94 15.03 -9.30
C GLU A 9 -11.79 15.46 -8.09
N PRO A 10 -13.12 15.30 -8.13
CA PRO A 10 -13.95 15.46 -6.93
C PRO A 10 -13.38 14.65 -5.75
N PRO A 11 -13.33 15.23 -4.53
CA PRO A 11 -14.00 16.46 -4.08
C PRO A 11 -13.14 17.74 -4.15
N LEU A 12 -12.08 17.78 -4.97
CA LEU A 12 -11.12 18.89 -4.97
C LEU A 12 -11.73 20.29 -5.22
N PRO A 13 -12.68 20.50 -6.16
CA PRO A 13 -13.27 21.82 -6.36
C PRO A 13 -13.90 22.42 -5.10
N ASP A 14 -14.64 21.61 -4.32
CA ASP A 14 -15.29 22.05 -3.08
C ASP A 14 -14.28 22.29 -1.96
N ILE A 15 -13.24 21.45 -1.87
CA ILE A 15 -12.12 21.67 -0.94
C ILE A 15 -11.47 23.03 -1.23
N LEU A 16 -11.13 23.31 -2.48
CA LEU A 16 -10.48 24.58 -2.87
C LEU A 16 -11.40 25.78 -2.59
N ALA A 17 -12.69 25.68 -2.91
CA ALA A 17 -13.66 26.73 -2.65
C ALA A 17 -13.77 27.04 -1.15
N ARG A 18 -13.88 26.00 -0.32
CA ARG A 18 -14.00 26.15 1.13
C ARG A 18 -12.74 26.73 1.77
N LEU A 19 -11.56 26.22 1.42
CA LEU A 19 -10.30 26.74 1.97
C LEU A 19 -10.07 28.21 1.62
N ARG A 20 -10.42 28.63 0.40
CA ARG A 20 -10.37 30.05 0.00
C ARG A 20 -11.38 30.90 0.75
N ALA A 21 -12.61 30.41 0.94
CA ALA A 21 -13.63 31.10 1.73
C ALA A 21 -13.20 31.32 3.19
N ALA A 22 -12.48 30.34 3.76
CA ALA A 22 -11.86 30.43 5.08
C ALA A 22 -10.54 31.23 5.11
N GLN A 23 -10.22 31.98 4.04
CA GLN A 23 -9.07 32.87 3.93
C GLN A 23 -7.70 32.17 4.08
N HIS A 24 -7.61 30.89 3.71
CA HIS A 24 -6.32 30.24 3.54
C HIS A 24 -5.63 30.67 2.24
N ASP A 25 -4.30 30.76 2.27
CA ASP A 25 -3.48 30.93 1.06
C ASP A 25 -3.30 29.55 0.41
N VAL A 26 -3.98 29.30 -0.71
CA VAL A 26 -4.07 27.98 -1.33
C VAL A 26 -3.29 27.93 -2.63
N ARG A 27 -2.25 27.11 -2.65
CA ARG A 27 -1.54 26.69 -3.86
C ARG A 27 -2.11 25.36 -4.32
N HIS A 28 -2.60 25.28 -5.56
CA HIS A 28 -3.19 24.06 -6.12
C HIS A 28 -2.35 23.51 -7.27
N VAL A 29 -2.14 22.20 -7.27
CA VAL A 29 -1.45 21.45 -8.31
C VAL A 29 -2.31 20.25 -8.71
N ALA A 30 -2.76 20.20 -9.95
CA ALA A 30 -3.62 19.11 -10.43
C ALA A 30 -2.89 17.76 -10.48
N GLU A 31 -1.62 17.78 -10.88
CA GLU A 31 -0.77 16.59 -11.01
C GLU A 31 0.62 16.87 -10.42
N LEU A 32 1.11 15.97 -9.58
CA LEU A 32 2.46 16.08 -9.02
C LEU A 32 3.51 16.09 -10.15
N PRO A 33 4.65 16.77 -10.00
CA PRO A 33 5.72 16.61 -10.98
C PRO A 33 6.24 15.16 -11.00
N ARG A 34 6.80 14.73 -12.13
CA ARG A 34 7.53 13.44 -12.20
C ARG A 34 8.89 13.55 -11.52
N SER A 35 9.53 14.71 -11.65
CA SER A 35 10.84 14.99 -11.08
C SER A 35 10.71 15.51 -9.66
N ALA A 36 11.43 14.88 -8.73
CA ALA A 36 11.50 15.33 -7.34
C ALA A 36 12.11 16.73 -7.20
N ALA A 37 12.91 17.18 -8.18
CA ALA A 37 13.56 18.49 -8.17
C ALA A 37 12.58 19.67 -8.22
N GLU A 38 11.36 19.45 -8.70
CA GLU A 38 10.32 20.48 -8.80
C GLU A 38 9.52 20.66 -7.49
N LEU A 39 9.53 19.64 -6.62
CA LEU A 39 8.71 19.60 -5.40
C LEU A 39 9.09 20.66 -4.35
N PRO A 40 10.38 20.99 -4.08
CA PRO A 40 10.73 22.00 -3.10
C PRO A 40 10.06 23.36 -3.35
N ALA A 41 9.99 23.79 -4.61
CA ALA A 41 9.31 25.04 -4.97
C ALA A 41 7.80 24.98 -4.69
N LEU A 42 7.18 23.80 -4.85
CA LEU A 42 5.75 23.59 -4.61
C LEU A 42 5.38 23.63 -3.14
N VAL A 43 6.25 23.17 -2.23
CA VAL A 43 6.00 23.17 -0.78
C VAL A 43 6.60 24.38 -0.05
N GLU A 44 7.32 25.26 -0.75
CA GLU A 44 7.99 26.41 -0.15
C GLU A 44 7.04 27.31 0.67
N GLY A 45 7.33 27.42 1.97
CA GLY A 45 6.55 28.20 2.93
C GLY A 45 5.17 27.64 3.25
N CYS A 46 4.81 26.46 2.72
CA CYS A 46 3.56 25.79 3.07
C CYS A 46 3.62 25.30 4.52
N GLN A 47 2.54 25.54 5.26
CA GLN A 47 2.37 25.05 6.62
C GLN A 47 1.64 23.70 6.64
N ALA A 48 0.86 23.42 5.59
CA ALA A 48 0.13 22.17 5.45
C ALA A 48 0.03 21.70 3.99
N VAL A 49 -0.20 20.40 3.82
CA VAL A 49 -0.49 19.76 2.54
C VAL A 49 -1.83 19.03 2.62
N VAL A 50 -2.70 19.20 1.61
CA VAL A 50 -3.86 18.34 1.37
C VAL A 50 -3.55 17.48 0.15
N HIS A 51 -3.31 16.20 0.37
CA HIS A 51 -2.91 15.25 -0.66
C HIS A 51 -4.07 14.38 -1.11
N GLY A 52 -4.76 14.79 -2.18
CA GLY A 52 -5.72 13.97 -2.93
C GLY A 52 -5.21 13.50 -4.28
N GLY A 53 -3.90 13.64 -4.52
CA GLY A 53 -3.26 13.41 -5.81
C GLY A 53 -2.63 12.03 -5.98
N ALA A 54 -2.91 11.06 -5.11
CA ALA A 54 -2.30 9.72 -5.16
C ALA A 54 -2.89 8.79 -6.24
N TYR A 55 -3.99 9.19 -6.89
CA TYR A 55 -4.62 8.44 -7.98
C TYR A 55 -5.38 9.38 -8.93
N ARG A 56 -5.45 9.02 -10.21
CA ARG A 56 -6.29 9.70 -11.22
C ARG A 56 -6.93 8.67 -12.17
N PRO A 57 -8.23 8.81 -12.50
CA PRO A 57 -8.87 7.98 -13.51
C PRO A 57 -8.17 8.04 -14.88
N GLY A 58 -8.15 6.91 -15.59
CA GLY A 58 -7.56 6.81 -16.93
C GLY A 58 -6.04 6.66 -16.97
N LEU A 59 -5.35 6.64 -15.82
CA LEU A 59 -3.95 6.25 -15.75
C LEU A 59 -3.77 4.75 -16.02
N GLY A 60 -2.67 4.39 -16.68
CA GLY A 60 -2.22 3.00 -16.72
C GLY A 60 -1.63 2.57 -15.38
N ASP A 61 -1.65 1.26 -15.10
CA ASP A 61 -1.27 0.67 -13.81
C ASP A 61 0.08 1.18 -13.29
N GLN A 62 1.11 1.24 -14.15
CA GLN A 62 2.46 1.68 -13.76
C GLN A 62 2.50 3.14 -13.30
N GLU A 63 1.82 4.04 -14.01
CA GLU A 63 1.80 5.46 -13.67
C GLU A 63 0.97 5.72 -12.40
N ALA A 64 -0.13 4.97 -12.21
CA ALA A 64 -0.92 5.05 -10.99
C ALA A 64 -0.14 4.60 -9.74
N LEU A 65 0.62 3.50 -9.86
CA LEU A 65 1.48 3.01 -8.77
C LEU A 65 2.66 3.95 -8.48
N ASP A 66 3.26 4.54 -9.52
CA ASP A 66 4.30 5.56 -9.37
C ASP A 66 3.78 6.80 -8.62
N LEU A 67 2.56 7.23 -8.96
CA LEU A 67 1.89 8.34 -8.31
C LEU A 67 1.62 8.06 -6.83
N ALA A 68 1.06 6.88 -6.53
CA ALA A 68 0.70 6.47 -5.18
C ALA A 68 1.90 6.21 -4.26
N GLY A 69 2.97 5.59 -4.79
CA GLY A 69 4.16 5.24 -4.04
C GLY A 69 5.23 6.34 -4.09
N ARG A 70 6.03 6.35 -5.17
CA ARG A 70 7.22 7.20 -5.29
C ARG A 70 6.90 8.69 -5.22
N ARG A 71 5.92 9.18 -5.99
CA ARG A 71 5.63 10.62 -6.04
C ARG A 71 5.00 11.14 -4.74
N THR A 72 4.19 10.33 -4.06
CA THR A 72 3.74 10.62 -2.70
C THR A 72 4.92 10.70 -1.73
N ASN A 73 5.84 9.73 -1.79
CA ASN A 73 7.05 9.73 -0.97
C ASN A 73 7.92 10.97 -1.23
N ASP A 74 8.18 11.30 -2.50
CA ASP A 74 8.98 12.45 -2.89
C ASP A 74 8.32 13.77 -2.41
N LEU A 75 6.98 13.87 -2.51
CA LEU A 75 6.23 15.01 -1.97
C LEU A 75 6.44 15.15 -0.46
N TYR A 76 6.40 14.05 0.28
CA TYR A 76 6.56 14.07 1.73
C TYR A 76 8.00 14.31 2.18
N LEU A 77 9.01 13.84 1.43
CA LEU A 77 10.40 14.23 1.65
C LEU A 77 10.57 15.74 1.47
N ALA A 78 10.01 16.32 0.41
CA ALA A 78 10.05 17.76 0.18
C ALA A 78 9.29 18.53 1.29
N ALA A 79 8.10 18.06 1.67
CA ALA A 79 7.28 18.67 2.72
C ALA A 79 8.01 18.66 4.08
N GLN A 80 8.63 17.54 4.45
CA GLN A 80 9.45 17.40 5.65
C GLN A 80 10.63 18.39 5.62
N ALA A 81 11.36 18.46 4.51
CA ALA A 81 12.48 19.38 4.36
C ALA A 81 12.06 20.87 4.43
N ALA A 82 10.85 21.19 3.95
CA ALA A 82 10.28 22.53 4.01
C ALA A 82 9.65 22.89 5.37
N GLY A 83 9.60 21.95 6.33
CA GLY A 83 9.01 22.17 7.64
C GLY A 83 7.48 22.22 7.64
N VAL A 84 6.83 21.52 6.72
CA VAL A 84 5.37 21.33 6.74
C VAL A 84 4.97 20.65 8.04
N GLU A 85 4.02 21.23 8.77
CA GLU A 85 3.62 20.71 10.09
C GLU A 85 2.49 19.67 9.98
N ARG A 86 1.69 19.73 8.92
CA ARG A 86 0.45 18.98 8.80
C ARG A 86 0.16 18.46 7.40
N VAL A 87 -0.30 17.21 7.32
CA VAL A 87 -0.78 16.58 6.10
C VAL A 87 -2.21 16.06 6.29
N VAL A 88 -3.09 16.35 5.34
CA VAL A 88 -4.41 15.71 5.21
C VAL A 88 -4.39 14.86 3.96
N TYR A 89 -4.48 13.54 4.11
CA TYR A 89 -4.49 12.59 3.00
C TYR A 89 -5.92 12.16 2.67
N LEU A 90 -6.29 12.15 1.39
CA LEU A 90 -7.62 11.70 0.95
C LEU A 90 -7.56 10.22 0.56
N SER A 91 -8.08 9.37 1.42
CA SER A 91 -8.21 7.91 1.24
C SER A 91 -9.66 7.53 0.91
N THR A 92 -10.01 6.24 0.98
CA THR A 92 -11.33 5.71 0.62
C THR A 92 -11.86 4.69 1.62
N LEU A 93 -13.18 4.66 1.82
CA LEU A 93 -13.89 3.61 2.56
C LEU A 93 -14.01 2.30 1.77
N GLU A 94 -13.69 2.29 0.47
CA GLU A 94 -13.62 1.07 -0.34
C GLU A 94 -12.63 0.04 0.24
N LEU A 95 -11.66 0.48 1.04
CA LEU A 95 -10.72 -0.37 1.76
C LEU A 95 -11.39 -1.35 2.74
N LEU A 96 -12.65 -1.08 3.12
CA LEU A 96 -13.43 -1.88 4.06
C LEU A 96 -14.61 -2.60 3.37
N ARG A 97 -14.73 -2.51 2.05
CA ARG A 97 -15.90 -3.00 1.31
C ARG A 97 -16.10 -4.52 1.35
N HIS A 98 -15.05 -5.27 1.69
CA HIS A 98 -15.09 -6.73 1.83
C HIS A 98 -15.97 -7.18 3.01
N TYR A 99 -16.05 -6.37 4.07
CA TYR A 99 -16.82 -6.73 5.25
C TYR A 99 -18.33 -6.78 4.91
N PRO A 100 -19.06 -7.78 5.45
CA PRO A 100 -20.51 -7.90 5.30
C PRO A 100 -21.27 -6.60 5.58
N GLU A 101 -22.35 -6.36 4.83
CA GLU A 101 -23.18 -5.13 4.89
C GLU A 101 -23.83 -4.95 6.26
N ARG A 102 -24.09 -6.04 6.99
CA ARG A 102 -24.66 -6.03 8.34
C ARG A 102 -23.75 -5.46 9.44
N TYR A 103 -22.46 -5.24 9.18
CA TYR A 103 -21.53 -4.73 10.18
C TYR A 103 -21.43 -3.21 10.17
N ARG A 104 -21.43 -2.63 11.37
CA ARG A 104 -21.04 -1.23 11.59
C ARG A 104 -19.53 -1.15 11.74
N LEU A 105 -18.87 -0.51 10.77
CA LEU A 105 -17.42 -0.45 10.63
C LEU A 105 -16.87 0.84 11.22
N GLY A 106 -15.89 0.71 12.11
CA GLY A 106 -15.12 1.82 12.68
C GLY A 106 -13.68 1.83 12.16
N GLU A 107 -12.91 2.84 12.55
CA GLU A 107 -11.56 3.09 12.03
C GLU A 107 -10.52 2.04 12.49
N GLN A 108 -10.82 1.24 13.51
CA GLN A 108 -9.94 0.19 14.04
C GLN A 108 -10.06 -1.16 13.31
N TRP A 109 -10.98 -1.28 12.35
CA TRP A 109 -11.13 -2.52 11.59
C TRP A 109 -9.95 -2.75 10.66
N GLN A 110 -9.52 -4.01 10.54
CA GLN A 110 -8.38 -4.38 9.71
C GLN A 110 -8.65 -4.01 8.26
N THR A 111 -7.63 -3.47 7.60
CA THR A 111 -7.75 -3.05 6.21
C THR A 111 -7.25 -4.15 5.28
N HIS A 112 -8.13 -4.60 4.39
CA HIS A 112 -7.84 -5.56 3.33
C HIS A 112 -8.04 -4.86 1.99
N PRO A 113 -7.00 -4.20 1.46
CA PRO A 113 -7.13 -3.47 0.21
C PRO A 113 -7.50 -4.45 -0.91
N PRO A 114 -8.53 -4.13 -1.72
CA PRO A 114 -8.71 -4.82 -2.98
C PRO A 114 -7.49 -4.63 -3.88
N ALA A 115 -7.18 -5.63 -4.69
CA ALA A 115 -6.20 -5.60 -5.78
C ALA A 115 -6.64 -4.73 -6.97
N ASP A 116 -7.87 -4.18 -6.96
CA ASP A 116 -8.30 -3.15 -7.91
C ASP A 116 -7.41 -1.91 -7.79
N LEU A 117 -7.00 -1.37 -8.94
CA LEU A 117 -5.94 -0.37 -9.01
C LEU A 117 -6.19 0.86 -8.14
N ARG A 118 -7.40 1.44 -8.19
CA ARG A 118 -7.75 2.66 -7.43
C ARG A 118 -7.64 2.46 -5.91
N PRO A 119 -8.40 1.55 -5.27
CA PRO A 119 -8.32 1.38 -3.82
C PRO A 119 -6.94 0.88 -3.40
N LEU A 120 -6.25 0.07 -4.21
CA LEU A 120 -4.86 -0.31 -3.95
C LEU A 120 -3.94 0.91 -3.90
N CYS A 121 -4.00 1.81 -4.89
CA CYS A 121 -3.19 3.03 -4.91
C CYS A 121 -3.47 3.94 -3.72
N LEU A 122 -4.74 4.14 -3.37
CA LEU A 122 -5.10 4.97 -2.22
C LEU A 122 -4.63 4.34 -0.90
N TYR A 123 -4.64 3.01 -0.80
CA TYR A 123 -4.07 2.30 0.33
C TYR A 123 -2.54 2.46 0.43
N LEU A 124 -1.81 2.29 -0.69
CA LEU A 124 -0.35 2.46 -0.69
C LEU A 124 0.04 3.89 -0.29
N GLY A 125 -0.66 4.92 -0.76
CA GLY A 125 -0.43 6.30 -0.31
C GLY A 125 -0.81 6.53 1.16
N GLU A 126 -1.81 5.81 1.69
CA GLU A 126 -2.14 5.83 3.13
C GLU A 126 -0.98 5.24 3.96
N LEU A 127 -0.35 4.16 3.51
CA LEU A 127 0.83 3.58 4.15
C LEU A 127 2.04 4.52 4.12
N VAL A 128 2.31 5.17 2.98
CA VAL A 128 3.37 6.20 2.90
C VAL A 128 3.08 7.32 3.90
N THR A 129 1.83 7.76 3.99
CA THR A 129 1.40 8.79 4.95
C THR A 129 1.61 8.36 6.39
N TYR A 130 1.28 7.10 6.71
CA TYR A 130 1.50 6.51 8.03
C TYR A 130 2.97 6.51 8.41
N GLU A 131 3.86 6.00 7.54
CA GLU A 131 5.29 5.87 7.84
C GLU A 131 5.97 7.22 8.07
N PHE A 132 5.60 8.26 7.32
CA PHE A 132 6.12 9.61 7.56
C PHE A 132 5.62 10.23 8.87
N ALA A 133 4.34 10.03 9.20
CA ALA A 133 3.79 10.50 10.46
C ALA A 133 4.40 9.76 11.66
N HIS A 134 4.61 8.44 11.52
CA HIS A 134 5.26 7.60 12.52
C HIS A 134 6.73 7.98 12.73
N ALA A 135 7.45 8.33 11.65
CA ALA A 135 8.79 8.90 11.70
C ALA A 135 8.84 10.36 12.20
N HIS A 136 7.73 10.89 12.71
CA HIS A 136 7.60 12.25 13.22
C HIS A 136 7.93 13.36 12.20
N ALA A 137 7.75 13.12 10.90
CA ALA A 137 7.96 14.13 9.86
C ALA A 137 6.92 15.26 9.94
N PHE A 138 5.66 14.92 10.20
CA PHE A 138 4.52 15.84 10.35
C PHE A 138 3.34 15.16 11.06
N ASP A 139 2.37 15.96 11.50
CA ASP A 139 1.06 15.42 11.90
C ASP A 139 0.25 15.07 10.65
N ALA A 140 -0.24 13.84 10.53
CA ALA A 140 -1.07 13.42 9.41
C ALA A 140 -2.47 12.95 9.83
N THR A 141 -3.45 13.25 8.98
CA THR A 141 -4.83 12.77 9.08
C THR A 141 -5.26 12.19 7.73
N SER A 142 -5.46 10.87 7.70
CA SER A 142 -6.03 10.18 6.55
C SER A 142 -7.56 10.17 6.67
N LEU A 143 -8.22 10.85 5.73
CA LEU A 143 -9.68 10.88 5.63
C LEU A 143 -10.12 9.78 4.65
N ARG A 144 -10.70 8.70 5.17
CA ARG A 144 -11.31 7.67 4.32
C ARG A 144 -12.67 8.16 3.87
N LEU A 145 -12.73 8.59 2.62
CA LEU A 145 -13.93 9.16 2.05
C LEU A 145 -14.90 8.05 1.64
N GLY A 146 -16.18 8.30 1.90
CA GLY A 146 -17.26 7.62 1.22
C GLY A 146 -17.22 7.78 -0.30
N THR A 147 -18.18 7.14 -0.98
CA THR A 147 -18.40 7.41 -2.40
C THR A 147 -18.84 8.87 -2.54
N VAL A 148 -17.96 9.70 -3.09
CA VAL A 148 -18.19 11.12 -3.27
C VAL A 148 -19.23 11.31 -4.37
N ILE A 149 -20.41 11.80 -3.99
CA ILE A 149 -21.50 12.13 -4.90
C ILE A 149 -22.16 13.41 -4.42
N ARG A 150 -22.38 14.33 -5.33
CA ARG A 150 -23.06 15.58 -5.03
C ARG A 150 -24.55 15.31 -4.84
N GLU A 151 -25.14 15.86 -3.78
CA GLU A 151 -26.54 15.60 -3.40
C GLU A 151 -27.51 15.88 -4.55
N GLU A 152 -27.25 16.93 -5.34
CA GLU A 152 -28.07 17.30 -6.49
C GLU A 152 -27.97 16.30 -7.66
N ASP A 153 -26.88 15.52 -7.74
CA ASP A 153 -26.64 14.52 -8.79
C ASP A 153 -27.08 13.10 -8.38
N ALA A 154 -27.50 12.91 -7.12
CA ALA A 154 -27.95 11.63 -6.61
C ALA A 154 -29.34 11.28 -7.18
N THR A 155 -29.37 10.28 -8.06
CA THR A 155 -30.60 9.84 -8.75
C THR A 155 -31.21 8.56 -8.17
N ALA A 156 -30.50 7.86 -7.26
CA ALA A 156 -31.02 6.63 -6.68
C ALA A 156 -32.15 6.92 -5.69
N PRO A 157 -33.21 6.09 -5.66
CA PRO A 157 -34.34 6.28 -4.73
C PRO A 157 -33.95 6.06 -3.27
N GLU A 158 -32.95 5.21 -3.02
CA GLU A 158 -32.36 4.98 -1.70
C GLU A 158 -30.87 5.31 -1.76
N PRO A 159 -30.33 6.11 -0.81
CA PRO A 159 -28.93 6.45 -0.82
C PRO A 159 -28.05 5.25 -0.44
N ASP A 160 -26.81 5.26 -0.91
CA ASP A 160 -25.82 4.31 -0.44
C ASP A 160 -25.30 4.71 0.95
N PRO A 161 -25.19 3.76 1.91
CA PRO A 161 -24.61 4.03 3.23
C PRO A 161 -23.18 4.58 3.18
N SER A 162 -22.48 4.42 2.06
CA SER A 162 -21.14 4.97 1.83
C SER A 162 -21.15 6.38 1.23
N TRP A 163 -22.28 6.97 0.86
CA TRP A 163 -22.29 8.26 0.17
C TRP A 163 -21.80 9.41 1.06
N VAL A 164 -21.18 10.40 0.42
CA VAL A 164 -20.78 11.66 1.03
C VAL A 164 -20.80 12.79 0.01
N ASP A 165 -21.33 13.94 0.41
CA ASP A 165 -21.31 15.14 -0.43
C ASP A 165 -19.92 15.78 -0.43
N PRO A 166 -19.40 16.24 -1.57
CA PRO A 166 -18.08 16.87 -1.62
C PRO A 166 -17.95 18.13 -0.74
N ARG A 167 -19.05 18.84 -0.42
CA ARG A 167 -19.06 19.97 0.52
C ARG A 167 -18.82 19.52 1.97
N ASP A 168 -19.35 18.36 2.35
CA ASP A 168 -19.09 17.74 3.65
C ASP A 168 -17.65 17.23 3.72
N VAL A 169 -17.11 16.67 2.63
CA VAL A 169 -15.67 16.34 2.57
C VAL A 169 -14.80 17.58 2.76
N ALA A 170 -15.15 18.69 2.11
CA ALA A 170 -14.44 19.95 2.28
C ALA A 170 -14.47 20.43 3.75
N GLN A 171 -15.61 20.31 4.44
CA GLN A 171 -15.72 20.57 5.88
C GLN A 171 -14.73 19.75 6.69
N ALA A 172 -14.68 18.44 6.45
CA ALA A 172 -13.75 17.55 7.14
C ALA A 172 -12.28 17.93 6.88
N VAL A 173 -11.93 18.31 5.65
CA VAL A 173 -10.56 18.74 5.29
C VAL A 173 -10.15 20.01 6.03
N GLU A 174 -10.98 21.05 6.01
CA GLU A 174 -10.70 22.30 6.74
C GLU A 174 -10.58 22.04 8.26
N ALA A 175 -11.49 21.22 8.80
CA ALA A 175 -11.46 20.85 10.21
C ALA A 175 -10.20 20.05 10.58
N ALA A 176 -9.76 19.13 9.73
CA ALA A 176 -8.49 18.40 9.92
C ALA A 176 -7.29 19.35 9.88
N LEU A 177 -7.29 20.33 8.96
CA LEU A 177 -6.25 21.35 8.84
C LEU A 177 -6.18 22.31 10.03
N THR A 178 -7.27 22.50 10.77
CA THR A 178 -7.36 23.48 11.88
C THR A 178 -7.50 22.82 13.26
N SER A 179 -7.64 21.48 13.32
CA SER A 179 -7.84 20.76 14.56
C SER A 179 -6.73 21.04 15.58
N LYS A 180 -7.16 21.42 16.79
CA LYS A 180 -6.31 21.61 17.97
C LYS A 180 -6.26 20.37 18.87
N ARG A 181 -7.11 19.37 18.61
CA ARG A 181 -7.21 18.15 19.42
C ARG A 181 -6.07 17.19 19.02
N ARG A 182 -4.93 17.33 19.71
CA ARG A 182 -3.83 16.36 19.73
C ARG A 182 -4.07 15.38 20.87
N ARG A 183 -4.50 14.15 20.55
CA ARG A 183 -4.55 13.05 21.51
C ARG A 183 -3.72 11.91 20.94
N TRP A 184 -2.63 11.56 21.62
CA TRP A 184 -1.73 10.41 21.41
C TRP A 184 -1.42 10.07 19.94
N GLY A 185 -0.23 10.46 19.48
CA GLY A 185 0.31 10.08 18.17
C GLY A 185 0.14 11.13 17.07
N ASN A 186 1.01 11.04 16.06
CA ASN A 186 1.09 11.98 14.94
C ASN A 186 0.27 11.53 13.73
N TYR A 187 -0.42 10.38 13.80
CA TYR A 187 -1.22 9.83 12.71
C TYR A 187 -2.63 9.49 13.17
N ARG A 188 -3.62 9.71 12.30
CA ARG A 188 -5.00 9.24 12.52
C ARG A 188 -5.69 8.89 11.20
N VAL A 189 -6.59 7.92 11.28
CA VAL A 189 -7.57 7.62 10.23
C VAL A 189 -8.94 8.06 10.73
N LEU A 190 -9.75 8.68 9.85
CA LEU A 190 -11.12 9.10 10.15
C LEU A 190 -12.05 8.77 8.98
N HIS A 191 -13.22 8.23 9.28
CA HIS A 191 -14.25 7.98 8.26
C HIS A 191 -15.06 9.25 7.98
N ILE A 192 -15.19 9.60 6.70
CA ILE A 192 -15.95 10.76 6.24
C ILE A 192 -17.08 10.26 5.33
N ALA A 193 -18.29 10.23 5.88
CA ALA A 193 -19.52 9.82 5.22
C ALA A 193 -20.68 10.76 5.61
N ALA A 194 -21.81 10.66 4.92
CA ALA A 194 -23.05 11.31 5.34
C ALA A 194 -23.59 10.71 6.64
N ASP A 195 -24.32 11.52 7.41
CA ASP A 195 -24.91 11.09 8.68
C ASP A 195 -26.29 10.46 8.46
N PHE A 196 -26.29 9.19 8.11
CA PHE A 196 -27.51 8.40 8.05
C PHE A 196 -27.85 7.77 9.40
N PRO A 197 -29.14 7.64 9.77
CA PRO A 197 -29.52 6.83 10.92
C PRO A 197 -29.19 5.35 10.63
N ASN A 198 -28.52 4.69 11.57
CA ASN A 198 -27.91 3.36 11.41
C ASN A 198 -26.81 3.30 10.32
N PRO A 199 -25.73 4.09 10.44
CA PRO A 199 -24.72 4.18 9.39
C PRO A 199 -23.85 2.92 9.34
N ARG A 200 -23.54 2.44 8.13
CA ARG A 200 -22.58 1.34 7.92
C ARG A 200 -21.17 1.74 8.40
N PHE A 201 -20.75 2.97 8.11
CA PHE A 201 -19.44 3.48 8.53
C PHE A 201 -19.64 4.47 9.69
N SER A 202 -19.06 4.17 10.84
CA SER A 202 -19.10 5.10 11.97
C SER A 202 -18.29 6.36 11.65
N ILE A 203 -18.89 7.53 11.87
CA ILE A 203 -18.22 8.85 11.78
C ILE A 203 -17.99 9.47 13.17
N GLU A 204 -18.13 8.68 14.24
CA GLU A 204 -18.05 9.16 15.63
C GLU A 204 -16.69 9.75 15.98
N LEU A 205 -15.60 9.20 15.44
CA LEU A 205 -14.26 9.78 15.65
C LEU A 205 -14.09 11.08 14.88
N ALA A 206 -14.61 11.18 13.66
CA ALA A 206 -14.59 12.44 12.90
C ALA A 206 -15.34 13.55 13.66
N ARG A 207 -16.54 13.25 14.18
CA ARG A 207 -17.29 14.15 15.08
C ARG A 207 -16.46 14.55 16.29
N ARG A 208 -15.86 13.58 16.97
CA ARG A 208 -15.11 13.81 18.20
C ARG A 208 -13.80 14.59 18.00
N PHE A 209 -13.11 14.44 16.87
CA PHE A 209 -11.77 15.01 16.70
C PHE A 209 -11.71 16.21 15.76
N LEU A 210 -12.67 16.30 14.85
CA LEU A 210 -12.78 17.38 13.88
C LEU A 210 -14.02 18.26 14.10
N ASP A 211 -14.91 17.90 15.02
CA ASP A 211 -16.24 18.52 15.11
C ASP A 211 -16.96 18.44 13.74
N TYR A 212 -16.79 17.32 13.04
CA TYR A 212 -17.38 17.04 11.72
C TYR A 212 -18.89 16.88 11.82
N GLU A 213 -19.65 17.75 11.15
CA GLU A 213 -21.11 17.80 11.15
C GLU A 213 -21.62 17.85 9.70
N PRO A 214 -21.78 16.70 9.03
CA PRO A 214 -22.23 16.66 7.63
C PRO A 214 -23.62 17.25 7.50
N GLN A 215 -23.82 18.04 6.45
CA GLN A 215 -25.04 18.80 6.19
C GLN A 215 -25.92 18.14 5.13
N HIS A 216 -25.37 17.23 4.32
CA HIS A 216 -26.08 16.59 3.21
C HIS A 216 -26.45 15.14 3.54
N ARG A 217 -27.74 14.79 3.31
CA ARG A 217 -28.29 13.45 3.59
C ARG A 217 -29.02 12.84 2.40
N PHE A 218 -28.84 13.40 1.21
CA PHE A 218 -29.44 12.91 -0.04
C PHE A 218 -30.96 12.88 0.02
N GLY A 219 -31.55 13.89 0.67
CA GLY A 219 -33.00 13.97 0.92
C GLY A 219 -33.54 12.92 1.91
N TRP A 220 -32.68 12.09 2.52
CA TRP A 220 -33.09 11.04 3.43
C TRP A 220 -33.51 11.58 4.81
N PRO A 221 -34.65 11.14 5.38
CA PRO A 221 -35.12 11.63 6.68
C PRO A 221 -34.17 11.29 7.82
N ALA A 222 -34.00 12.22 8.77
CA ALA A 222 -33.09 12.09 9.89
C ALA A 222 -33.56 11.07 10.96
N ASP A 223 -34.83 10.68 10.94
CA ASP A 223 -35.44 9.71 11.85
C ASP A 223 -35.66 8.34 11.21
N GLN A 224 -35.41 8.20 9.91
CA GLN A 224 -35.60 6.96 9.17
C GLN A 224 -34.28 6.20 9.03
N PRO A 225 -34.11 5.00 9.64
CA PRO A 225 -32.91 4.21 9.43
C PRO A 225 -32.79 3.71 8.00
N LEU A 226 -31.55 3.65 7.48
CA LEU A 226 -31.31 2.99 6.21
C LEU A 226 -31.70 1.51 6.30
N PRO A 227 -32.34 0.95 5.25
CA PRO A 227 -32.63 -0.46 5.21
C PRO A 227 -31.32 -1.26 5.27
N VAL A 228 -31.30 -2.32 6.08
CA VAL A 228 -30.17 -3.27 6.08
C VAL A 228 -30.17 -3.92 4.71
N ARG A 229 -29.15 -3.59 3.90
CA ARG A 229 -28.96 -4.22 2.60
C ARG A 229 -28.70 -5.71 2.84
N ALA A 230 -29.35 -6.56 2.04
CA ALA A 230 -29.04 -7.98 2.05
C ALA A 230 -27.54 -8.15 1.88
N ASP A 231 -26.91 -8.96 2.74
CA ASP A 231 -25.50 -9.25 2.60
C ASP A 231 -25.26 -9.71 1.16
N ARG A 232 -24.37 -9.03 0.44
CA ARG A 232 -23.66 -9.72 -0.63
C ARG A 232 -23.07 -10.94 0.05
N ALA A 233 -23.37 -12.15 -0.45
CA ALA A 233 -22.88 -13.39 0.15
C ALA A 233 -21.43 -13.15 0.59
N PRO A 234 -21.09 -13.31 1.88
CA PRO A 234 -19.78 -12.91 2.39
C PRO A 234 -18.77 -13.52 1.44
N THR A 235 -17.90 -12.69 0.83
CA THR A 235 -16.87 -13.23 -0.05
C THR A 235 -16.10 -14.22 0.82
N PRO A 236 -16.21 -15.53 0.54
CA PRO A 236 -15.52 -16.50 1.37
C PRO A 236 -14.05 -16.15 1.28
N TRP A 237 -13.34 -16.33 2.39
CA TRP A 237 -11.88 -16.28 2.39
C TRP A 237 -11.37 -17.06 1.19
N PRO A 238 -10.53 -16.43 0.33
CA PRO A 238 -10.14 -17.06 -0.90
C PRO A 238 -9.51 -18.40 -0.57
N GLN A 239 -9.95 -19.45 -1.25
CA GLN A 239 -9.35 -20.76 -1.03
C GLN A 239 -7.96 -20.77 -1.68
N PRO A 240 -6.93 -21.32 -1.01
CA PRO A 240 -5.61 -21.47 -1.60
C PRO A 240 -5.71 -22.18 -2.96
N THR A 241 -5.10 -21.57 -3.98
CA THR A 241 -5.13 -22.08 -5.36
C THR A 241 -3.93 -22.97 -5.70
N PHE A 242 -2.91 -22.96 -4.84
CA PHE A 242 -1.69 -23.73 -5.02
C PHE A 242 -1.94 -25.24 -5.03
N GLN A 243 -1.27 -25.93 -5.96
CA GLN A 243 -1.28 -27.39 -6.07
C GLN A 243 0.17 -27.87 -6.04
N PRO A 244 0.65 -28.44 -4.93
CA PRO A 244 2.03 -28.92 -4.83
C PRO A 244 2.27 -30.11 -5.78
N LYS A 245 3.48 -30.20 -6.32
CA LYS A 245 3.96 -31.31 -7.16
C LYS A 245 5.32 -31.78 -6.63
N GLU A 246 5.66 -33.03 -6.92
CA GLU A 246 6.98 -33.59 -6.57
C GLU A 246 8.13 -32.75 -7.16
N ARG A 247 7.96 -32.30 -8.42
CA ARG A 247 8.89 -31.41 -9.11
C ARG A 247 8.15 -30.20 -9.68
N MET A 248 8.50 -29.01 -9.19
CA MET A 248 7.93 -27.73 -9.62
C MET A 248 8.75 -27.10 -10.75
N LYS A 249 8.11 -26.31 -11.61
CA LYS A 249 8.76 -25.33 -12.50
C LYS A 249 8.81 -23.98 -11.81
N VAL A 250 10.00 -23.54 -11.42
CA VAL A 250 10.19 -22.34 -10.59
C VAL A 250 10.81 -21.23 -11.43
N LEU A 251 10.12 -20.10 -11.52
CA LEU A 251 10.66 -18.85 -12.07
C LEU A 251 11.38 -18.08 -10.97
N LEU A 252 12.65 -17.75 -11.19
CA LEU A 252 13.42 -16.85 -10.32
C LEU A 252 13.56 -15.48 -11.01
N LEU A 253 12.98 -14.44 -10.40
CA LEU A 253 13.18 -13.04 -10.79
C LEU A 253 14.34 -12.46 -9.95
N GLY A 254 15.35 -11.87 -10.60
CA GLY A 254 16.56 -11.35 -9.94
C GLY A 254 17.60 -12.43 -9.68
N ALA A 255 17.77 -13.36 -10.62
CA ALA A 255 18.53 -14.59 -10.45
C ALA A 255 20.06 -14.39 -10.40
N ALA A 256 20.59 -13.21 -10.77
CA ALA A 256 22.02 -12.92 -10.66
C ALA A 256 22.44 -12.40 -9.28
N GLY A 257 21.49 -12.20 -8.36
CA GLY A 257 21.75 -11.69 -7.01
C GLY A 257 22.40 -12.71 -6.05
N PRO A 258 22.98 -12.24 -4.93
CA PRO A 258 23.67 -13.11 -3.98
C PRO A 258 22.71 -14.10 -3.28
N VAL A 259 21.51 -13.65 -2.88
CA VAL A 259 20.46 -14.55 -2.33
C VAL A 259 20.05 -15.58 -3.39
N ALA A 260 19.95 -15.17 -4.65
CA ALA A 260 19.55 -16.05 -5.74
C ALA A 260 20.56 -17.16 -5.99
N ALA A 261 21.86 -16.89 -5.88
CA ALA A 261 22.89 -17.92 -6.01
C ALA A 261 22.67 -19.09 -5.03
N TRP A 262 22.23 -18.80 -3.80
CA TRP A 262 21.92 -19.82 -2.80
C TRP A 262 20.54 -20.45 -3.01
N ALA A 263 19.54 -19.68 -3.44
CA ALA A 263 18.25 -20.22 -3.84
C ALA A 263 18.38 -21.23 -4.99
N ILE A 264 19.17 -20.91 -6.02
CA ILE A 264 19.43 -21.79 -7.17
C ILE A 264 20.04 -23.11 -6.70
N ARG A 265 21.12 -23.06 -5.90
CA ARG A 265 21.78 -24.26 -5.35
C ARG A 265 20.83 -25.14 -4.52
N SER A 266 19.93 -24.53 -3.76
CA SER A 266 18.97 -25.28 -2.96
C SER A 266 17.85 -25.89 -3.81
N LEU A 267 17.38 -25.20 -4.85
CA LEU A 267 16.24 -25.63 -5.67
C LEU A 267 16.62 -26.57 -6.82
N GLU A 268 17.80 -26.42 -7.43
CA GLU A 268 18.24 -27.15 -8.63
C GLU A 268 18.17 -28.68 -8.55
N PRO A 269 18.40 -29.35 -7.40
CA PRO A 269 18.32 -30.81 -7.34
C PRO A 269 16.87 -31.30 -7.46
N TYR A 270 15.91 -30.51 -7.00
CA TYR A 270 14.52 -30.92 -6.79
C TYR A 270 13.57 -30.37 -7.84
N HIS A 271 13.91 -29.26 -8.49
CA HIS A 271 12.99 -28.49 -9.33
C HIS A 271 13.59 -28.12 -10.69
N THR A 272 12.73 -27.74 -11.64
CA THR A 272 13.15 -27.20 -12.93
C THR A 272 13.15 -25.68 -12.83
N LEU A 273 14.29 -25.04 -13.11
CA LEU A 273 14.45 -23.60 -12.92
C LEU A 273 14.41 -22.85 -14.24
N ARG A 274 13.71 -21.70 -14.22
CA ARG A 274 13.85 -20.62 -15.19
C ARG A 274 14.44 -19.42 -14.48
N LEU A 275 15.64 -19.01 -14.88
CA LEU A 275 16.40 -17.95 -14.24
C LEU A 275 16.27 -16.65 -15.04
N THR A 276 15.93 -15.56 -14.37
CA THR A 276 15.77 -14.28 -15.05
C THR A 276 16.41 -13.15 -14.28
N ASP A 277 17.05 -12.26 -15.01
CA ASP A 277 17.70 -11.06 -14.49
C ASP A 277 17.78 -9.99 -15.60
N ILE A 278 18.01 -8.74 -15.24
CA ILE A 278 18.25 -7.68 -16.23
C ILE A 278 19.60 -7.87 -16.96
N LYS A 279 20.49 -8.67 -16.37
CA LYS A 279 21.76 -9.08 -16.97
C LYS A 279 21.67 -10.50 -17.54
N PRO A 280 22.35 -10.80 -18.65
CA PRO A 280 22.46 -12.17 -19.13
C PRO A 280 23.19 -13.05 -18.11
N MET A 281 22.79 -14.32 -18.03
CA MET A 281 23.37 -15.30 -17.12
C MET A 281 23.98 -16.47 -17.90
N ASP A 282 25.21 -16.84 -17.56
CA ASP A 282 25.84 -18.08 -18.00
C ASP A 282 25.45 -19.20 -17.04
N THR A 283 24.56 -20.09 -17.49
CA THR A 283 23.93 -21.10 -16.64
C THR A 283 23.43 -22.29 -17.47
N PRO A 284 23.44 -23.52 -16.93
CA PRO A 284 22.86 -24.68 -17.62
C PRO A 284 21.32 -24.70 -17.60
N HIS A 285 20.68 -23.80 -16.85
CA HIS A 285 19.22 -23.70 -16.78
C HIS A 285 18.64 -22.86 -17.93
N GLU A 286 17.32 -22.93 -18.14
CA GLU A 286 16.64 -21.95 -19.01
C GLU A 286 16.87 -20.55 -18.41
N SER A 287 17.42 -19.63 -19.18
CA SER A 287 17.62 -18.24 -18.76
C SER A 287 17.01 -17.25 -19.74
N ARG A 288 16.54 -16.11 -19.22
CA ARG A 288 16.02 -14.99 -20.02
C ARG A 288 16.47 -13.67 -19.42
N VAL A 289 16.78 -12.70 -20.28
CA VAL A 289 16.98 -11.32 -19.84
C VAL A 289 15.59 -10.71 -19.64
N VAL A 290 15.27 -10.35 -18.40
CA VAL A 290 13.96 -9.81 -18.00
C VAL A 290 14.18 -8.62 -17.08
N ASP A 291 13.64 -7.47 -17.48
CA ASP A 291 13.46 -6.34 -16.58
C ASP A 291 12.13 -6.51 -15.82
N ILE A 292 12.18 -6.61 -14.49
CA ILE A 292 10.96 -6.76 -13.67
C ILE A 292 10.02 -5.54 -13.77
N THR A 293 10.54 -4.38 -14.19
CA THR A 293 9.74 -3.18 -14.41
C THR A 293 8.93 -3.24 -15.71
N ASP A 294 9.26 -4.16 -16.63
CA ASP A 294 8.51 -4.39 -17.86
C ASP A 294 7.44 -5.49 -17.64
N PRO A 295 6.14 -5.12 -17.60
CA PRO A 295 5.07 -6.08 -17.33
C PRO A 295 4.96 -7.17 -18.41
N ALA A 296 5.28 -6.88 -19.67
CA ALA A 296 5.18 -7.86 -20.75
C ALA A 296 6.30 -8.91 -20.67
N GLN A 297 7.52 -8.50 -20.28
CA GLN A 297 8.62 -9.43 -20.07
C GLN A 297 8.36 -10.35 -18.86
N VAL A 298 7.84 -9.80 -17.76
CA VAL A 298 7.50 -10.59 -16.56
C VAL A 298 6.37 -11.59 -16.86
N GLU A 299 5.34 -11.17 -17.60
CA GLU A 299 4.26 -12.06 -18.03
C GLU A 299 4.80 -13.22 -18.90
N ALA A 300 5.56 -12.90 -19.96
CA ALA A 300 6.16 -13.92 -20.82
C ALA A 300 7.10 -14.88 -20.07
N ALA A 301 7.81 -14.39 -19.04
CA ALA A 301 8.67 -15.22 -18.21
C ALA A 301 7.88 -16.18 -17.29
N ALA A 302 6.70 -15.78 -16.83
CA ALA A 302 5.83 -16.58 -15.98
C ALA A 302 5.08 -17.70 -16.72
N GLU A 303 5.02 -17.63 -18.05
CA GLU A 303 4.30 -18.61 -18.86
C GLU A 303 4.77 -20.06 -18.61
N GLY A 304 3.82 -20.92 -18.21
CA GLY A 304 4.03 -22.36 -17.99
C GLY A 304 4.80 -22.71 -16.71
N MET A 305 4.99 -21.76 -15.80
CA MET A 305 5.63 -21.94 -14.49
C MET A 305 4.61 -22.30 -13.41
N ASP A 306 5.06 -22.93 -12.33
CA ASP A 306 4.21 -23.35 -11.21
C ASP A 306 4.37 -22.45 -9.97
N VAL A 307 5.55 -21.85 -9.79
CA VAL A 307 5.89 -20.96 -8.68
C VAL A 307 6.75 -19.81 -9.18
N ILE A 308 6.54 -18.61 -8.65
CA ILE A 308 7.46 -17.48 -8.83
C ILE A 308 8.22 -17.24 -7.51
N VAL A 309 9.52 -16.98 -7.60
CA VAL A 309 10.38 -16.54 -6.51
C VAL A 309 10.96 -15.18 -6.90
N ASN A 310 10.67 -14.15 -6.10
CA ASN A 310 11.13 -12.79 -6.36
C ASN A 310 12.25 -12.35 -5.42
N LEU A 311 13.44 -12.26 -6.00
CA LEU A 311 14.69 -11.85 -5.35
C LEU A 311 15.21 -10.53 -5.92
N THR A 312 14.40 -9.84 -6.73
CA THR A 312 14.75 -8.51 -7.23
C THR A 312 14.79 -7.49 -6.10
N VAL A 313 15.78 -6.60 -6.18
CA VAL A 313 15.98 -5.55 -5.18
C VAL A 313 16.79 -4.40 -5.74
N ILE A 314 16.37 -3.18 -5.41
CA ILE A 314 17.19 -1.96 -5.47
C ILE A 314 17.08 -1.24 -4.12
N ARG A 315 18.21 -0.74 -3.60
CA ARG A 315 18.26 -0.13 -2.26
C ARG A 315 18.44 1.38 -2.27
N ASP A 316 19.33 1.86 -3.14
CA ASP A 316 19.90 3.21 -2.99
C ASP A 316 19.40 4.22 -4.04
N ASP A 317 18.83 3.75 -5.14
CA ASP A 317 18.32 4.63 -6.20
C ASP A 317 16.86 5.04 -5.93
N PRO A 318 16.56 6.34 -5.81
CA PRO A 318 15.25 6.84 -5.38
C PRO A 318 14.11 6.55 -6.35
N VAL A 319 14.41 6.34 -7.63
CA VAL A 319 13.41 5.97 -8.64
C VAL A 319 13.35 4.47 -8.78
N LEU A 320 14.50 3.83 -9.06
CA LEU A 320 14.56 2.40 -9.32
C LEU A 320 14.16 1.56 -8.11
N ALA A 321 14.31 2.05 -6.87
CA ALA A 321 13.81 1.37 -5.69
C ALA A 321 12.29 1.14 -5.75
N PHE A 322 11.49 2.15 -6.08
CA PHE A 322 10.04 1.97 -6.23
C PHE A 322 9.69 1.19 -7.49
N ASP A 323 10.40 1.44 -8.60
CA ASP A 323 10.17 0.76 -9.87
C ASP A 323 10.34 -0.76 -9.72
N VAL A 324 11.43 -1.20 -9.09
CA VAL A 324 11.77 -2.62 -8.91
C VAL A 324 11.00 -3.21 -7.73
N ASN A 325 11.09 -2.59 -6.54
CA ASN A 325 10.58 -3.22 -5.32
C ASN A 325 9.05 -3.16 -5.23
N THR A 326 8.44 -2.08 -5.72
CA THR A 326 6.98 -1.86 -5.63
C THR A 326 6.28 -2.25 -6.94
N ARG A 327 6.62 -1.61 -8.07
CA ARG A 327 5.94 -1.91 -9.35
C ARG A 327 6.33 -3.28 -9.90
N GLY A 328 7.57 -3.73 -9.70
CA GLY A 328 7.98 -5.08 -10.03
C GLY A 328 7.20 -6.16 -9.28
N ALA A 329 6.89 -5.93 -8.00
CA ALA A 329 6.02 -6.82 -7.24
C ALA A 329 4.59 -6.86 -7.81
N TYR A 330 4.05 -5.71 -8.25
CA TYR A 330 2.76 -5.66 -8.95
C TYR A 330 2.78 -6.46 -10.26
N ASN A 331 3.80 -6.26 -11.10
CA ASN A 331 3.94 -6.97 -12.37
C ASN A 331 4.00 -8.48 -12.17
N MET A 332 4.76 -8.92 -11.16
CA MET A 332 4.84 -10.32 -10.75
C MET A 332 3.47 -10.86 -10.33
N MET A 333 2.74 -10.17 -9.46
CA MET A 333 1.43 -10.66 -8.99
C MET A 333 0.39 -10.68 -10.11
N ARG A 334 0.45 -9.73 -11.05
CA ARG A 334 -0.37 -9.74 -12.27
C ARG A 334 -0.04 -10.93 -13.17
N ALA A 335 1.23 -11.23 -13.38
CA ALA A 335 1.66 -12.40 -14.14
C ALA A 335 1.22 -13.70 -13.46
N ALA A 336 1.37 -13.79 -12.13
CA ALA A 336 0.92 -14.94 -11.35
C ALA A 336 -0.59 -15.18 -11.53
N LEU A 337 -1.40 -14.14 -11.39
CA LEU A 337 -2.85 -14.20 -11.59
C LEU A 337 -3.22 -14.64 -13.02
N ARG A 338 -2.58 -14.05 -14.04
CA ARG A 338 -2.87 -14.36 -15.46
C ARG A 338 -2.55 -15.79 -15.85
N HIS A 339 -1.50 -16.36 -15.27
CA HIS A 339 -1.07 -17.74 -15.54
C HIS A 339 -1.61 -18.77 -14.55
N GLY A 340 -2.44 -18.37 -13.58
CA GLY A 340 -2.99 -19.28 -12.57
C GLY A 340 -1.93 -19.85 -11.63
N ILE A 341 -0.85 -19.10 -11.38
CA ILE A 341 0.22 -19.49 -10.46
C ILE A 341 -0.27 -19.25 -9.03
N GLY A 342 -0.50 -20.35 -8.31
CA GLY A 342 -1.05 -20.30 -6.95
C GLY A 342 -0.03 -19.99 -5.86
N ARG A 343 1.26 -19.86 -6.17
CA ARG A 343 2.31 -19.55 -5.18
C ARG A 343 3.37 -18.58 -5.67
N VAL A 344 3.67 -17.60 -4.82
CA VAL A 344 4.69 -16.57 -5.05
C VAL A 344 5.55 -16.38 -3.79
N VAL A 345 6.82 -16.78 -3.82
CA VAL A 345 7.76 -16.52 -2.72
C VAL A 345 8.31 -15.09 -2.90
N GLN A 346 8.02 -14.22 -1.92
CA GLN A 346 8.44 -12.82 -1.95
C GLN A 346 9.51 -12.57 -0.88
N THR A 347 10.50 -11.74 -1.19
CA THR A 347 11.39 -11.16 -0.16
C THR A 347 10.84 -9.82 0.31
N GLY A 348 10.64 -9.65 1.62
CA GLY A 348 10.02 -8.45 2.19
C GLY A 348 11.01 -7.35 2.60
N PRO A 349 10.53 -6.30 3.32
CA PRO A 349 11.37 -5.25 3.87
C PRO A 349 12.22 -5.78 5.04
N THR A 350 13.17 -4.98 5.50
CA THR A 350 13.91 -5.30 6.73
C THR A 350 13.14 -4.84 7.96
N LEU A 351 13.10 -5.68 9.00
CA LEU A 351 12.48 -5.38 10.30
C LEU A 351 13.45 -4.67 11.27
N SER A 352 14.75 -4.73 11.00
CA SER A 352 15.78 -4.36 11.99
C SER A 352 15.85 -2.87 12.32
N PHE A 353 15.32 -1.98 11.47
CA PHE A 353 15.39 -0.53 11.72
C PHE A 353 14.48 -0.08 12.87
N ALA A 354 13.33 -0.73 13.06
CA ALA A 354 12.38 -0.36 14.11
C ALA A 354 12.61 -1.12 15.43
N HIS A 355 13.28 -2.27 15.40
CA HIS A 355 13.27 -3.24 16.51
C HIS A 355 14.64 -3.81 16.88
N ARG A 356 15.69 -3.00 16.75
CA ARG A 356 17.10 -3.43 16.94
C ARG A 356 17.38 -4.14 18.28
N HIS A 357 16.62 -3.81 19.34
CA HIS A 357 16.82 -4.33 20.69
C HIS A 357 15.61 -5.08 21.27
N ASP A 358 14.56 -5.28 20.48
CA ASP A 358 13.34 -5.97 20.92
C ASP A 358 13.50 -7.49 20.79
N PHE A 359 12.75 -8.25 21.59
CA PHE A 359 12.77 -9.71 21.61
C PHE A 359 11.35 -10.28 21.52
N GLY A 360 11.22 -11.51 21.03
CA GLY A 360 9.90 -12.17 20.90
C GLY A 360 9.00 -11.57 19.80
N ILE A 361 9.60 -10.95 18.79
CA ILE A 361 8.88 -10.42 17.63
C ILE A 361 8.40 -11.59 16.79
N THR A 362 7.08 -11.71 16.65
CA THR A 362 6.42 -12.69 15.80
C THR A 362 6.02 -12.06 14.47
N GLU A 363 5.61 -12.90 13.53
CA GLU A 363 5.01 -12.52 12.26
C GLU A 363 3.71 -11.70 12.40
N GLU A 364 3.07 -11.72 13.57
CA GLU A 364 1.89 -10.92 13.88
C GLU A 364 2.23 -9.46 14.22
N PHE A 365 3.51 -9.16 14.47
CA PHE A 365 3.94 -7.82 14.80
C PHE A 365 3.78 -6.91 13.58
N PRO A 366 3.11 -5.74 13.71
CA PRO A 366 2.93 -4.83 12.59
C PRO A 366 4.27 -4.43 11.96
N LEU A 367 4.37 -4.53 10.64
CA LEU A 367 5.53 -4.06 9.90
C LEU A 367 5.58 -2.54 9.96
N HIS A 368 6.53 -1.99 10.71
CA HIS A 368 6.83 -0.57 10.77
C HIS A 368 8.15 -0.36 10.04
N SER A 369 8.07 -0.11 8.73
CA SER A 369 9.27 -0.12 7.88
C SER A 369 10.06 1.20 7.99
N GLY A 370 9.42 2.26 8.52
CA GLY A 370 9.95 3.61 8.53
C GLY A 370 9.88 4.26 7.15
N ASN A 371 10.36 5.50 7.07
CA ASN A 371 10.43 6.29 5.84
C ASN A 371 11.78 6.16 5.09
N GLN A 372 12.58 5.13 5.40
CA GLN A 372 13.81 4.83 4.69
C GLN A 372 13.48 4.24 3.31
N LEU A 373 14.16 4.70 2.25
CA LEU A 373 13.85 4.40 0.84
C LEU A 373 13.67 2.90 0.51
N TYR A 374 14.63 2.06 0.91
CA TYR A 374 14.55 0.62 0.68
C TYR A 374 13.41 -0.01 1.48
N ALA A 375 13.26 0.37 2.75
CA ALA A 375 12.25 -0.19 3.64
C ALA A 375 10.83 0.14 3.14
N ILE A 376 10.55 1.40 2.82
CA ILE A 376 9.24 1.82 2.32
C ILE A 376 8.92 1.18 0.96
N SER A 377 9.87 1.15 0.01
CA SER A 377 9.62 0.59 -1.33
C SER A 377 9.38 -0.93 -1.30
N LYS A 378 10.10 -1.69 -0.47
CA LYS A 378 9.83 -3.13 -0.26
C LYS A 378 8.54 -3.38 0.52
N TYR A 379 8.22 -2.51 1.48
CA TYR A 379 6.97 -2.60 2.23
C TYR A 379 5.76 -2.45 1.33
N LEU A 380 5.74 -1.42 0.46
CA LEU A 380 4.65 -1.25 -0.52
C LEU A 380 4.54 -2.45 -1.46
N GLY A 381 5.67 -3.01 -1.92
CA GLY A 381 5.68 -4.22 -2.75
C GLY A 381 5.08 -5.45 -2.04
N GLN A 382 5.41 -5.64 -0.76
CA GLN A 382 4.82 -6.70 0.05
C GLN A 382 3.31 -6.51 0.22
N GLU A 383 2.86 -5.28 0.45
CA GLU A 383 1.44 -4.98 0.64
C GLU A 383 0.60 -5.19 -0.63
N ILE A 384 1.21 -4.97 -1.81
CA ILE A 384 0.62 -5.41 -3.09
C ILE A 384 0.47 -6.93 -3.11
N CYS A 385 1.50 -7.69 -2.73
CA CYS A 385 1.41 -9.15 -2.68
C CYS A 385 0.31 -9.62 -1.71
N ARG A 386 0.18 -8.97 -0.54
CA ARG A 386 -0.88 -9.24 0.44
C ARG A 386 -2.27 -8.99 -0.13
N ALA A 387 -2.48 -7.90 -0.88
CA ALA A 387 -3.75 -7.59 -1.53
C ALA A 387 -4.16 -8.69 -2.53
N TYR A 388 -3.22 -9.19 -3.33
CA TYR A 388 -3.48 -10.28 -4.27
C TYR A 388 -3.69 -11.64 -3.60
N ALA A 389 -2.93 -11.94 -2.55
CA ALA A 389 -3.12 -13.14 -1.75
C ALA A 389 -4.55 -13.18 -1.19
N TRP A 390 -4.98 -12.05 -0.63
CA TRP A 390 -6.32 -11.87 -0.05
C TRP A 390 -7.45 -11.93 -1.06
N GLN A 391 -7.27 -11.39 -2.26
CA GLN A 391 -8.35 -11.32 -3.23
C GLN A 391 -8.46 -12.59 -4.09
N TYR A 392 -7.34 -13.26 -4.37
CA TYR A 392 -7.27 -14.33 -5.36
C TYR A 392 -6.80 -15.69 -4.82
N GLY A 393 -6.42 -15.78 -3.53
CA GLY A 393 -5.99 -17.05 -2.93
C GLY A 393 -4.64 -17.53 -3.44
N ILE A 394 -3.78 -16.60 -3.86
CA ILE A 394 -2.38 -16.87 -4.17
C ILE A 394 -1.64 -16.96 -2.84
N GLU A 395 -0.95 -18.07 -2.59
CA GLU A 395 -0.14 -18.23 -1.39
C GLU A 395 1.17 -17.46 -1.52
N VAL A 396 1.43 -16.52 -0.60
CA VAL A 396 2.61 -15.65 -0.64
C VAL A 396 3.42 -15.77 0.65
N PRO A 397 4.32 -16.77 0.78
CA PRO A 397 5.29 -16.75 1.86
C PRO A 397 6.24 -15.56 1.66
N CYS A 398 6.18 -14.60 2.57
CA CYS A 398 7.03 -13.42 2.56
C CYS A 398 8.21 -13.62 3.52
N LEU A 399 9.43 -13.68 2.98
CA LEU A 399 10.66 -13.94 3.74
C LEU A 399 11.35 -12.61 4.10
N LEU A 400 11.50 -12.35 5.40
CA LEU A 400 12.05 -11.10 5.94
C LEU A 400 13.52 -11.30 6.32
N TYR A 401 14.43 -11.04 5.36
CA TYR A 401 15.86 -11.06 5.62
C TYR A 401 16.35 -9.72 6.15
N CYS A 402 16.88 -9.71 7.37
CA CYS A 402 17.39 -8.50 8.00
C CYS A 402 18.90 -8.35 7.75
N THR A 403 19.69 -9.31 8.25
CA THR A 403 21.15 -9.28 8.16
C THR A 403 21.68 -10.64 7.71
N PHE A 404 22.60 -10.63 6.75
CA PHE A 404 23.34 -11.83 6.34
C PHE A 404 24.66 -11.90 7.08
N HIS A 405 24.94 -13.04 7.71
CA HIS A 405 26.16 -13.29 8.48
C HIS A 405 26.50 -14.77 8.41
N GLU A 406 27.74 -15.10 8.05
CA GLU A 406 28.18 -16.50 7.98
C GLU A 406 28.64 -16.98 9.37
N PRO A 407 28.29 -18.21 9.79
CA PRO A 407 28.61 -18.72 11.13
C PRO A 407 30.11 -18.68 11.49
N GLU A 408 30.99 -18.71 10.49
CA GLU A 408 32.44 -18.68 10.64
C GLU A 408 33.00 -17.25 10.83
N GLU A 409 32.22 -16.21 10.55
CA GLU A 409 32.65 -14.81 10.71
C GLU A 409 32.55 -14.38 12.18
N ALA A 410 33.55 -13.64 12.67
CA ALA A 410 33.49 -13.08 14.01
C ALA A 410 32.33 -12.07 14.12
N ILE A 411 31.46 -12.27 15.11
CA ILE A 411 30.37 -11.33 15.40
C ILE A 411 31.01 -10.09 16.08
N GLY A 412 30.97 -8.94 15.40
CA GLY A 412 31.38 -7.65 15.99
C GLY A 412 30.43 -7.20 17.11
N PHE A 413 30.75 -6.13 17.84
CA PHE A 413 29.85 -5.60 18.89
C PHE A 413 28.69 -4.79 18.27
N ASP A 414 27.49 -4.89 18.86
CA ASP A 414 26.23 -4.18 18.51
C ASP A 414 25.43 -4.68 17.28
N TRP A 415 24.97 -5.94 17.33
CA TRP A 415 24.10 -6.53 16.29
C TRP A 415 22.68 -6.84 16.79
N SER A 416 21.69 -6.59 15.93
CA SER A 416 20.31 -7.05 16.10
C SER A 416 20.25 -8.58 15.98
N GLY A 417 19.42 -9.25 16.79
CA GLY A 417 19.27 -10.73 16.79
C GLY A 417 18.66 -11.33 15.51
N PHE A 418 18.40 -10.54 14.46
CA PHE A 418 17.83 -10.97 13.18
C PHE A 418 18.92 -11.23 12.14
N ILE A 419 19.62 -12.36 12.27
CA ILE A 419 20.66 -12.82 11.34
C ILE A 419 20.26 -14.12 10.64
N VAL A 420 20.75 -14.30 9.40
CA VAL A 420 20.60 -15.53 8.63
C VAL A 420 21.87 -15.78 7.82
N SER A 421 22.32 -17.03 7.71
CA SER A 421 23.41 -17.37 6.79
C SER A 421 22.94 -17.32 5.34
N TRP A 422 23.85 -17.17 4.39
CA TRP A 422 23.46 -17.22 2.99
C TRP A 422 22.90 -18.61 2.62
N ARG A 423 23.48 -19.67 3.18
CA ARG A 423 22.99 -21.04 3.00
C ARG A 423 21.57 -21.23 3.50
N ASP A 424 21.26 -20.76 4.70
CA ASP A 424 19.94 -20.90 5.31
C ASP A 424 18.89 -20.07 4.56
N SER A 425 19.28 -18.94 3.95
CA SER A 425 18.38 -18.18 3.09
C SER A 425 17.93 -19.01 1.87
N GLY A 426 18.84 -19.71 1.20
CA GLY A 426 18.50 -20.59 0.08
C GLY A 426 17.60 -21.75 0.50
N GLU A 427 17.88 -22.35 1.66
CA GLU A 427 17.02 -23.41 2.23
C GLU A 427 15.61 -22.89 2.59
N SER A 428 15.50 -21.71 3.19
CA SER A 428 14.19 -21.11 3.52
C SER A 428 13.34 -20.85 2.27
N ILE A 429 13.97 -20.41 1.16
CA ILE A 429 13.29 -20.23 -0.13
C ILE A 429 12.79 -21.57 -0.66
N ARG A 430 13.62 -22.63 -0.61
CA ARG A 430 13.20 -23.97 -1.01
C ARG A 430 12.01 -24.46 -0.19
N ARG A 431 12.05 -24.31 1.13
CA ARG A 431 10.93 -24.67 2.00
C ARG A 431 9.66 -23.88 1.69
N ALA A 432 9.79 -22.60 1.37
CA ALA A 432 8.67 -21.77 0.94
C ALA A 432 8.08 -22.24 -0.41
N VAL A 433 8.90 -22.75 -1.33
CA VAL A 433 8.42 -23.35 -2.59
C VAL A 433 7.68 -24.67 -2.33
N GLU A 434 8.19 -25.52 -1.43
CA GLU A 434 7.73 -26.90 -1.25
C GLU A 434 6.59 -27.08 -0.24
N VAL A 435 6.44 -26.19 0.73
CA VAL A 435 5.49 -26.38 1.84
C VAL A 435 4.07 -26.64 1.31
N GLU A 436 3.37 -27.69 1.75
CA GLU A 436 2.11 -28.05 1.10
C GLU A 436 1.02 -26.99 1.25
N ARG A 437 0.99 -26.31 2.41
CA ARG A 437 0.06 -25.21 2.72
C ARG A 437 0.70 -24.23 3.68
N LEU A 438 0.38 -22.96 3.53
CA LEU A 438 0.69 -21.97 4.56
C LEU A 438 -0.33 -22.05 5.70
N PRO A 439 0.05 -21.69 6.95
CA PRO A 439 -0.92 -21.49 8.01
C PRO A 439 -1.99 -20.48 7.58
N LEU A 440 -3.23 -20.71 8.00
CA LEU A 440 -4.30 -19.72 7.83
C LEU A 440 -3.97 -18.54 8.74
N SER A 441 -3.69 -17.38 8.15
CA SER A 441 -3.45 -16.10 8.85
C SER A 441 -4.57 -15.12 8.59
#